data_AF-A0A7Z9Y3X5-F1
#
_entry.id   AF-A0A7Z9Y3X5-F1
#
_cell.length_a   1.000
_cell.length_b   1.000
_cell.length_c   1.000
_cell.angle_alpha   90.00
_cell.angle_beta   90.00
_cell.angle_gamma   90.00
#
_symmetry.space_group_name_H-M   'P 1'
#
loop_
_entity.id
_entity.type
_entity.pdbx_description
1 polymer ?
#
loop_
_entity_poly.entity_id
_entity_poly.type
_entity_poly.pdbx_seq_one_letter_code
_entity_poly.pdbx_strand_id
1 'polypeptide(L)'
;MSLEDANGKIRNAWITGLIAVAASAILTFEYARNPWGIGKWDWLDILIMLVLTTAVYKKSRVGAVLLLVYYLGSNIVTWVQTGYWYGLPFALIFVYFFYQGVRGALAYHELTAVPASDA
;
A
#
# COMPACT_ATOMS: atom_id res chain seq x y z
N MET A 1 -15.60 -10.62 12.15
CA MET A 1 -15.43 -10.21 10.73
C MET A 1 -15.79 -11.42 9.89
N SER A 2 -16.65 -11.30 8.89
CA SER A 2 -16.93 -12.43 7.99
C SER A 2 -15.81 -12.59 6.95
N LEU A 3 -15.73 -13.75 6.29
CA LEU A 3 -14.79 -13.97 5.18
C LEU A 3 -15.04 -13.00 4.01
N GLU A 4 -16.30 -12.64 3.77
CA GLU A 4 -16.67 -11.67 2.75
C GLU A 4 -16.17 -10.26 3.09
N ASP A 5 -16.36 -9.81 4.35
CA ASP A 5 -15.85 -8.52 4.83
C ASP A 5 -14.32 -8.45 4.72
N ALA A 6 -13.63 -9.53 5.09
CA ALA A 6 -12.18 -9.60 5.04
C ALA A 6 -11.66 -9.47 3.59
N ASN A 7 -12.26 -10.21 2.66
CA ASN A 7 -11.93 -10.09 1.23
C ASN A 7 -12.23 -8.70 0.68
N GLY A 8 -13.35 -8.08 1.09
CA GLY A 8 -13.70 -6.72 0.70
C GLY A 8 -12.64 -5.70 1.11
N LYS A 9 -12.15 -5.78 2.35
CA LYS A 9 -11.08 -4.90 2.86
C LYS A 9 -9.76 -5.11 2.16
N ILE A 10 -9.38 -6.36 1.89
CA ILE A 10 -8.18 -6.70 1.12
C ILE A 10 -8.28 -6.13 -0.31
N ARG A 11 -9.44 -6.29 -0.96
CA ARG A 11 -9.68 -5.76 -2.31
C ARG A 11 -9.59 -4.24 -2.34
N ASN A 12 -10.20 -3.56 -1.38
CA ASN A 12 -10.12 -2.10 -1.29
C ASN A 12 -8.67 -1.64 -1.10
N ALA A 13 -7.92 -2.27 -0.19
CA ALA A 13 -6.50 -1.97 0.01
C ALA A 13 -5.65 -2.20 -1.25
N TRP A 14 -5.93 -3.27 -2.00
CA TRP A 14 -5.28 -3.55 -3.28
C TRP A 14 -5.57 -2.47 -4.34
N ILE A 15 -6.84 -2.09 -4.51
CA ILE A 15 -7.23 -1.03 -5.44
C ILE A 15 -6.59 0.30 -5.03
N THR A 16 -6.62 0.65 -3.75
CA THR A 16 -5.94 1.84 -3.23
C THR A 16 -4.44 1.78 -3.47
N GLY A 17 -3.82 0.61 -3.34
CA GLY A 17 -2.40 0.40 -3.64
C GLY A 17 -2.08 0.68 -5.10
N LEU A 18 -2.92 0.21 -6.03
CA LEU A 18 -2.77 0.51 -7.46
C LEU A 18 -2.95 2.01 -7.76
N ILE A 19 -3.91 2.67 -7.11
CA ILE A 19 -4.11 4.12 -7.24
C ILE A 19 -2.88 4.87 -6.72
N ALA A 20 -2.32 4.46 -5.58
CA ALA A 20 -1.12 5.06 -5.02
C ALA A 20 0.09 4.89 -5.94
N VAL A 21 0.30 3.68 -6.49
CA VAL A 21 1.35 3.40 -7.49
C VAL A 21 1.18 4.27 -8.73
N ALA A 22 -0.04 4.40 -9.26
CA ALA A 22 -0.31 5.23 -10.42
C ALA A 22 -0.05 6.72 -10.14
N ALA A 23 -0.46 7.21 -8.96
CA ALA A 23 -0.18 8.58 -8.54
C ALA A 23 1.33 8.84 -8.42
N SER A 24 2.07 7.93 -7.78
CA SER A 24 3.54 8.02 -7.70
C SER A 24 4.17 8.04 -9.09
N ALA A 25 3.76 7.18 -10.01
CA ALA A 25 4.28 7.15 -11.37
C ALA A 25 4.05 8.45 -12.15
N ILE A 26 2.87 9.07 -12.00
CA ILE A 26 2.56 10.37 -12.61
C ILE A 26 3.51 11.44 -12.06
N LEU A 27 3.69 11.50 -10.74
CA LEU A 27 4.58 12.47 -10.11
C LEU A 27 6.03 12.26 -10.55
N THR A 28 6.52 11.02 -10.53
CA THR A 28 7.87 10.66 -11.00
C THR A 28 8.09 11.06 -12.45
N PHE A 29 7.08 10.91 -13.31
CA PHE A 29 7.18 11.32 -14.72
C PHE A 29 7.32 12.84 -14.87
N GLU A 30 6.58 13.63 -14.09
CA GLU A 30 6.73 15.08 -14.08
C GLU A 30 8.10 15.51 -13.52
N TYR A 31 8.58 14.86 -12.45
CA TYR A 31 9.92 15.13 -11.92
C TYR A 31 11.05 14.71 -12.85
N ALA A 32 10.87 13.66 -13.65
CA ALA A 32 11.86 13.21 -14.64
C ALA A 32 12.10 14.25 -15.77
N ARG A 33 11.16 15.18 -15.99
CA ARG A 33 11.35 16.32 -16.90
C ARG A 33 12.26 17.40 -16.31
N ASN A 34 12.53 17.37 -15.00
CA ASN A 34 13.42 18.30 -14.33
C ASN A 34 14.84 17.66 -14.16
N PRO A 35 15.93 18.29 -14.66
CA PRO A 35 17.27 17.69 -14.65
C PRO A 35 17.87 17.39 -13.25
N TRP A 36 17.26 17.87 -12.16
CA TRP A 36 17.82 17.82 -10.80
C TRP A 36 17.48 16.54 -10.00
N GLY A 37 17.57 15.36 -10.63
CA GLY A 37 18.12 14.17 -9.95
C GLY A 37 17.22 13.23 -9.15
N ILE A 38 15.90 13.41 -9.09
CA ILE A 38 15.02 12.52 -8.27
C ILE A 38 14.72 11.19 -8.99
N GLY A 39 14.83 11.15 -10.32
CA GLY A 39 14.11 10.16 -11.13
C GLY A 39 14.54 8.69 -11.08
N LYS A 40 15.68 8.27 -10.52
CA LYS A 40 16.09 6.83 -10.57
C LYS A 40 15.59 6.00 -9.39
N TRP A 41 15.58 6.56 -8.19
CA TRP A 41 15.15 5.86 -6.98
C TRP A 41 13.63 5.71 -6.91
N ASP A 42 12.90 6.68 -7.47
CA ASP A 42 11.44 6.66 -7.52
C ASP A 42 10.88 5.49 -8.34
N TRP A 43 11.54 5.10 -9.44
CA TRP A 43 11.13 3.92 -10.21
C TRP A 43 11.28 2.64 -9.40
N LEU A 44 12.32 2.53 -8.57
CA LEU A 44 12.49 1.41 -7.66
C LEU A 44 11.39 1.42 -6.59
N ASP A 45 11.04 2.59 -6.06
CA ASP A 45 9.95 2.75 -5.09
C ASP A 45 8.60 2.27 -5.67
N ILE A 46 8.29 2.70 -6.89
CA ILE A 46 7.09 2.27 -7.64
C ILE A 46 7.07 0.74 -7.80
N LEU A 47 8.20 0.14 -8.19
CA LEU A 47 8.30 -1.31 -8.34
C LEU A 47 8.08 -2.04 -7.00
N ILE A 48 8.68 -1.56 -5.91
CA ILE A 48 8.50 -2.14 -4.58
C ILE A 48 7.03 -2.03 -4.14
N MET A 49 6.41 -0.86 -4.30
CA MET A 49 5.00 -0.65 -3.99
C MET A 49 4.08 -1.56 -4.81
N LEU A 50 4.39 -1.79 -6.10
CA LEU A 50 3.62 -2.68 -6.95
C LEU A 50 3.74 -4.15 -6.50
N VAL A 51 4.95 -4.61 -6.17
CA VAL A 51 5.18 -5.96 -5.62
C VAL A 51 4.43 -6.14 -4.30
N LEU A 52 4.49 -5.17 -3.40
CA LEU A 52 3.77 -5.23 -2.11
C LEU A 52 2.26 -5.21 -2.30
N THR A 53 1.75 -4.38 -3.22
CA THR A 53 0.33 -4.32 -3.59
C THR A 53 -0.15 -5.67 -4.14
N THR A 54 0.62 -6.33 -5.00
CA THR A 54 0.27 -7.67 -5.49
C THR A 54 0.36 -8.75 -4.40
N ALA A 55 1.25 -8.60 -3.41
CA ALA A 55 1.28 -9.48 -2.25
C ALA A 55 0.01 -9.36 -1.38
N VAL A 56 -0.58 -8.16 -1.28
CA VAL A 56 -1.88 -7.95 -0.62
C VAL A 56 -3.01 -8.65 -1.39
N TYR A 57 -3.00 -8.59 -2.72
CA TYR A 57 -3.96 -9.33 -3.55
C TYR A 57 -3.91 -10.85 -3.28
N LYS A 58 -2.71 -11.40 -3.06
CA LYS A 58 -2.49 -12.80 -2.65
C LYS A 58 -2.84 -13.07 -1.18
N LYS A 59 -3.48 -12.14 -0.49
CA LYS A 59 -3.92 -12.23 0.92
C LYS A 59 -2.78 -12.50 1.90
N SER A 60 -1.56 -12.04 1.56
CA SER A 60 -0.39 -12.20 2.41
C SER A 60 -0.46 -11.26 3.61
N ARG A 61 -0.45 -11.82 4.83
CA ARG A 61 -0.38 -11.07 6.09
C ARG A 61 0.84 -10.14 6.12
N VAL A 62 2.01 -10.70 5.80
CA VAL A 62 3.28 -9.97 5.79
C VAL A 62 3.27 -8.90 4.69
N GLY A 63 2.73 -9.22 3.50
CA GLY A 63 2.64 -8.26 2.39
C GLY A 63 1.82 -7.03 2.73
N ALA A 64 0.69 -7.19 3.43
CA ALA A 64 -0.15 -6.07 3.85
C ALA A 64 0.53 -5.18 4.88
N VAL A 65 1.22 -5.76 5.86
CA VAL A 65 1.97 -4.99 6.87
C VAL A 65 3.13 -4.25 6.21
N LEU A 66 3.89 -4.92 5.34
CA LEU A 66 4.99 -4.31 4.61
C LEU A 66 4.51 -3.16 3.70
N LEU A 67 3.39 -3.31 3.00
CA LEU A 67 2.84 -2.22 2.17
C LEU A 67 2.56 -0.97 2.99
N LEU A 68 1.92 -1.12 4.16
CA LEU A 68 1.60 0.00 5.04
C LEU A 68 2.87 0.69 5.57
N VAL A 69 3.83 -0.10 6.09
CA VAL A 69 5.08 0.42 6.65
C VAL A 69 5.93 1.09 5.58
N TYR A 70 6.04 0.45 4.41
CA TYR A 70 6.79 0.97 3.27
C TYR A 70 6.21 2.29 2.78
N TYR A 71 4.89 2.37 2.60
CA TYR A 71 4.21 3.59 2.17
C TYR A 71 4.45 4.76 3.13
N LEU A 72 4.32 4.52 4.45
CA LEU A 72 4.61 5.53 5.47
C LEU A 72 6.07 5.99 5.42
N GLY A 73 7.01 5.05 5.37
CA GLY A 73 8.44 5.37 5.29
C GLY A 73 8.79 6.18 4.04
N SER A 74 8.27 5.78 2.88
CA SER A 74 8.49 6.47 1.60
C SER A 74 7.95 7.91 1.60
N ASN A 75 6.76 8.13 2.17
CA ASN A 75 6.20 9.49 2.31
C ASN A 75 7.02 10.36 3.28
N ILE A 76 7.45 9.81 4.42
CA ILE A 76 8.29 10.55 5.38
C ILE A 76 9.61 10.96 4.73
N VAL A 77 10.28 10.05 4.02
CA VAL A 77 11.53 10.35 3.30
C VAL A 77 11.29 11.45 2.27
N THR A 78 10.21 11.37 1.51
CA THR A 78 9.84 12.39 0.52
C THR A 78 9.62 13.76 1.16
N TRP A 79 8.88 13.84 2.27
CA TRP A 79 8.62 15.11 2.96
C TRP A 79 9.89 15.71 3.57
N VAL A 80 10.79 14.88 4.12
CA VAL A 80 12.08 15.33 4.65
C VAL A 80 12.99 15.85 3.55
N GLN A 81 13.02 15.19 2.39
CA GLN A 81 13.87 15.58 1.26
C GLN A 81 13.36 16.82 0.54
N THR A 82 12.05 16.91 0.31
CA THR A 82 11.44 18.02 -0.42
C THR A 82 11.15 19.23 0.47
N GLY A 83 11.00 19.03 1.78
CA GLY A 83 10.57 20.06 2.72
C GLY A 83 9.08 20.41 2.62
N TYR A 84 8.34 19.77 1.71
CA TYR A 84 6.93 20.04 1.47
C TYR A 84 6.04 18.86 1.86
N TRP A 85 4.92 19.16 2.50
CA TRP A 85 3.96 18.18 3.00
C TRP A 85 2.82 17.94 2.00
N TYR A 86 3.15 17.98 0.70
CA TYR A 86 2.16 17.78 -0.35
C TYR A 86 1.52 16.40 -0.23
N GLY A 87 0.21 16.34 -0.47
CA GLY A 87 -0.52 15.08 -0.49
C GLY A 87 -0.84 14.49 0.89
N LEU A 88 -0.54 15.17 2.00
CA LEU A 88 -0.81 14.66 3.36
C LEU A 88 -2.27 14.15 3.55
N PRO A 89 -3.33 14.85 3.10
CA PRO A 89 -4.69 14.31 3.19
C PRO A 89 -4.88 12.99 2.44
N PHE A 90 -4.31 12.87 1.24
CA PHE A 90 -4.35 11.64 0.45
C PHE A 90 -3.54 10.52 1.09
N ALA A 91 -2.39 10.84 1.67
CA ALA A 91 -1.57 9.87 2.40
C ALA A 91 -2.32 9.28 3.60
N LEU A 92 -3.05 10.10 4.35
CA LEU A 92 -3.89 9.63 5.45
C LEU A 92 -5.00 8.70 4.96
N ILE A 93 -5.64 9.02 3.83
CA ILE A 93 -6.65 8.17 3.21
C ILE A 93 -6.04 6.82 2.80
N PHE A 94 -4.87 6.81 2.15
CA PHE A 94 -4.21 5.57 1.73
C PHE A 94 -3.76 4.72 2.93
N VAL A 95 -3.20 5.35 3.96
CA VAL A 95 -2.85 4.69 5.23
C VAL A 95 -4.07 4.03 5.86
N TYR A 96 -5.22 4.70 5.86
CA TYR A 96 -6.46 4.12 6.38
C TYR A 96 -6.86 2.85 5.62
N PHE A 97 -6.84 2.88 4.29
CA PHE A 97 -7.16 1.70 3.47
C PHE A 97 -6.13 0.58 3.62
N PHE A 98 -4.84 0.89 3.70
CA PHE A 98 -3.78 -0.10 3.94
C PHE A 98 -3.91 -0.74 5.32
N TYR A 99 -4.22 0.04 6.35
CA TYR A 99 -4.52 -0.49 7.68
C TYR A 99 -5.75 -1.41 7.67
N GLN A 100 -6.80 -1.06 6.92
CA GLN A 100 -7.92 -1.97 6.71
C GLN A 100 -7.52 -3.25 5.98
N GLY A 101 -6.63 -3.16 4.98
CA GLY A 101 -6.05 -4.30 4.28
C GLY A 101 -5.30 -5.25 5.21
N VAL A 102 -4.48 -4.71 6.12
CA VAL A 102 -3.78 -5.48 7.17
C VAL A 102 -4.79 -6.24 8.03
N ARG A 103 -5.81 -5.56 8.55
CA ARG A 103 -6.85 -6.19 9.38
C ARG A 103 -7.61 -7.27 8.61
N GLY A 104 -7.90 -7.03 7.33
CA GLY A 104 -8.55 -8.01 6.46
C GLY A 104 -7.68 -9.24 6.22
N ALA A 105 -6.39 -9.06 5.94
CA ALA A 105 -5.45 -10.16 5.69
C ALA A 105 -5.21 -11.03 6.94
N LEU A 106 -5.12 -10.42 8.13
CA LEU A 106 -5.02 -11.13 9.40
C LEU A 106 -6.29 -11.95 9.67
N ALA A 107 -7.46 -11.32 9.60
CA ALA A 107 -8.74 -11.97 9.84
C ALA A 107 -9.03 -13.09 8.82
N TYR A 108 -8.65 -12.91 7.54
CA TYR A 108 -8.79 -13.95 6.53
C TYR A 108 -8.02 -15.21 6.92
N HIS A 109 -6.77 -15.06 7.38
CA HIS A 109 -5.94 -16.21 7.74
C HIS A 109 -6.46 -16.92 9.00
N GLU A 110 -6.91 -16.18 10.01
CA GLU A 110 -7.54 -16.73 11.21
C GLU A 110 -8.79 -17.55 10.84
N LEU A 111 -9.68 -16.98 10.03
CA LEU A 111 -10.92 -17.65 9.60
C LEU A 111 -10.68 -18.89 8.73
N THR A 112 -9.61 -18.89 7.93
CA THR A 112 -9.23 -20.09 7.13
C THR A 112 -8.46 -21.14 7.93
N ALA A 113 -7.86 -20.76 9.06
CA ALA A 113 -7.10 -21.67 9.90
C ALA A 113 -7.98 -22.47 10.87
N VAL A 114 -9.21 -21.99 11.16
CA VAL A 114 -10.21 -22.73 11.94
C VAL A 114 -10.94 -23.70 10.99
N PRO A 115 -10.71 -25.02 11.08
CA PRO A 115 -11.40 -26.01 10.26
C PRO A 115 -12.86 -26.12 10.71
N ALA A 116 -13.75 -26.44 9.78
CA ALA A 116 -15.19 -26.63 10.00
C ALA A 116 -15.56 -27.87 10.86
N SER A 117 -14.72 -28.32 11.81
CA SER A 117 -15.05 -29.44 12.70
C SER A 117 -15.85 -29.05 13.93
N ASP A 118 -15.99 -27.75 14.21
CA ASP A 118 -16.57 -27.25 15.46
C ASP A 118 -17.81 -26.36 15.24
N ALA A 119 -18.42 -26.42 14.04
CA ALA A 119 -19.64 -25.69 13.68
C ALA A 119 -20.88 -26.60 13.67
#